data_AF-A0A846PEJ5-F1
#
_entry.id   AF-A0A846PEJ5-F1
#
_cell.length_a   1.000
_cell.length_b   1.000
_cell.length_c   1.000
_cell.angle_alpha   90.00
_cell.angle_beta   90.00
_cell.angle_gamma   90.00
#
_symmetry.space_group_name_H-M   'P 1'
#
loop_
_entity.id
_entity.type
_entity.pdbx_description
1 polymer ?
#
loop_
_entity_poly.entity_id
_entity_poly.type
_entity_poly.pdbx_seq_one_letter_code
_entity_poly.pdbx_strand_id
1 'polypeptide(L)'
;MKEKSLVTMLVVFTLVCTSVGFSSSYTAYASDSPTVYVFIDKQIYGATETSLNQYKDDLLSEGYDVIISNVTGSTSASSMRQTLAGDPDVVGCLLVGHTPVVWYEVGRLFATDFYFMDLDGTWLDSDEDGRYDGHVNGTGDVQPEIWCGRIKGWGPNEADMVNTYFAKVHKLRTGQLVLPQRALAYIDDDWAASGDQWPKDVYGPYYDEVTVVIDKETTNADDYKQRLTEGYEHIDLSCHGNVGEHTFKVPDPSNPEVSIWDGTVNGSDYINIDPKSFMINFGTCFAATHTLSDGSDADYYLAGSWIFSPTYGMIAVGSTTVGGMGYLDDFYTPLFGQGKTVGEAFKEWAVKNGEKITYGHPNYDVSLIGDPTLKKPKVVVHAQDQYGNTLARGDVYVDSLLYAYSNSTIRIWLGNHTIFINDHWENTTDCYTTHRFTFSNWEDNSTNAHRNITVQSNLSLSANFTKKYCPADVNGDSKVDIKDIAMVAKLFGVNRGDLDWDSRADIVCDNKIDIKDVAYASSKFGEIY
;
A
#
# COMPACT_ATOMS: atom_id res chain seq x y z
N MET A 1 -29.14 32.89 -63.60
CA MET A 1 -28.08 33.20 -64.59
C MET A 1 -27.15 34.23 -63.97
N LYS A 2 -25.85 34.12 -64.27
CA LYS A 2 -24.71 34.98 -63.87
C LYS A 2 -25.05 36.49 -63.95
N GLU A 3 -24.43 37.42 -63.22
CA GLU A 3 -22.99 37.60 -62.97
C GLU A 3 -22.72 38.67 -61.88
N LYS A 4 -21.46 38.74 -61.43
CA LYS A 4 -20.89 39.46 -60.26
C LYS A 4 -20.30 40.86 -60.59
N SER A 5 -19.98 41.60 -59.51
CA SER A 5 -18.87 42.58 -59.29
C SER A 5 -19.28 44.07 -59.40
N LEU A 6 -18.92 45.01 -58.51
CA LEU A 6 -17.62 45.48 -57.96
C LEU A 6 -17.82 46.09 -56.52
N VAL A 7 -16.99 45.87 -55.49
CA VAL A 7 -15.76 46.60 -55.03
C VAL A 7 -15.96 48.14 -54.96
N THR A 8 -15.97 48.85 -53.81
CA THR A 8 -14.85 49.21 -52.89
C THR A 8 -15.41 50.08 -51.74
N MET A 9 -14.77 50.10 -50.56
CA MET A 9 -14.25 51.32 -49.87
C MET A 9 -14.29 51.21 -48.33
N LEU A 10 -13.09 51.34 -47.76
CA LEU A 10 -12.75 51.40 -46.33
C LEU A 10 -13.18 52.75 -45.74
N VAL A 11 -13.84 52.75 -44.57
CA VAL A 11 -14.00 53.95 -43.73
C VAL A 11 -13.67 53.59 -42.28
N VAL A 12 -12.66 54.29 -41.76
CA VAL A 12 -12.24 54.27 -40.36
C VAL A 12 -13.23 55.10 -39.55
N PHE A 13 -13.77 54.54 -38.46
CA PHE A 13 -14.51 55.29 -37.44
C PHE A 13 -13.83 55.11 -36.08
N THR A 14 -13.28 56.21 -35.58
CA THR A 14 -12.82 56.37 -34.20
C THR A 14 -14.06 56.45 -33.31
N LEU A 15 -14.23 55.51 -32.37
CA LEU A 15 -15.29 55.57 -31.36
C LEU A 15 -14.70 55.94 -30.00
N VAL A 16 -15.27 56.99 -29.42
CA VAL A 16 -14.95 57.54 -28.10
C VAL A 16 -15.33 56.54 -27.02
N CYS A 17 -14.36 56.24 -26.16
CA CYS A 17 -14.49 55.31 -25.04
C CYS A 17 -15.25 56.00 -23.89
N THR A 18 -16.44 55.52 -23.56
CA THR A 18 -17.05 55.73 -22.24
C THR A 18 -16.94 54.42 -21.46
N SER A 19 -16.19 54.50 -20.37
CA SER A 19 -15.90 53.40 -19.45
C SER A 19 -17.15 52.93 -18.72
N VAL A 20 -17.59 51.71 -19.00
CA VAL A 20 -18.37 50.90 -18.05
C VAL A 20 -17.42 49.82 -17.58
N GLY A 21 -16.95 49.95 -16.34
CA GLY A 21 -16.05 48.99 -15.73
C GLY A 21 -16.75 47.66 -15.50
N PHE A 22 -16.44 46.66 -16.33
CA PHE A 22 -16.55 45.28 -15.91
C PHE A 22 -15.17 44.87 -15.37
N SER A 23 -15.04 44.88 -14.05
CA SER A 23 -13.99 44.10 -13.39
C SER A 23 -14.31 42.63 -13.63
N SER A 24 -13.68 42.00 -14.63
CA SER A 24 -13.48 40.57 -14.57
C SER A 24 -12.41 40.33 -13.51
N SER A 25 -12.85 40.01 -12.30
CA SER A 25 -11.99 39.30 -11.37
C SER A 25 -11.68 37.95 -12.03
N TYR A 26 -10.53 37.86 -12.70
CA TYR A 26 -9.84 36.57 -12.77
C TYR A 26 -9.41 36.26 -11.34
N THR A 27 -10.27 35.60 -10.58
CA THR A 27 -9.79 34.75 -9.49
C THR A 27 -8.98 33.67 -10.19
N ALA A 28 -7.65 33.77 -10.10
CA ALA A 28 -6.83 32.56 -10.15
C ALA A 28 -7.42 31.64 -9.08
N TYR A 29 -8.05 30.56 -9.50
CA TYR A 29 -8.29 29.46 -8.57
C TYR A 29 -6.89 29.07 -8.11
N ALA A 30 -6.59 29.27 -6.83
CA ALA A 30 -5.55 28.51 -6.18
C ALA A 30 -5.84 27.04 -6.51
N SER A 31 -4.84 26.27 -6.88
CA SER A 31 -5.06 24.84 -7.02
C SER A 31 -5.41 24.33 -5.62
N ASP A 32 -6.66 23.93 -5.38
CA ASP A 32 -7.10 23.34 -4.10
C ASP A 32 -6.54 21.89 -3.91
N SER A 33 -5.55 21.48 -4.71
CA SER A 33 -5.01 20.12 -4.73
C SER A 33 -3.78 20.03 -3.82
N PRO A 34 -3.66 19.00 -2.95
CA PRO A 34 -2.49 18.81 -2.11
C PRO A 34 -1.21 18.63 -2.97
N THR A 35 -0.14 19.34 -2.60
CA THR A 35 1.12 19.36 -3.36
C THR A 35 2.12 18.35 -2.81
N VAL A 36 2.72 17.58 -3.71
CA VAL A 36 3.84 16.66 -3.45
C VAL A 36 5.10 17.17 -4.15
N TYR A 37 6.17 17.37 -3.37
CA TYR A 37 7.48 17.70 -3.92
C TYR A 37 8.31 16.44 -4.18
N VAL A 38 8.86 16.32 -5.37
CA VAL A 38 9.86 15.28 -5.70
C VAL A 38 11.20 15.97 -5.89
N PHE A 39 12.09 15.82 -4.91
CA PHE A 39 13.46 16.32 -4.98
C PHE A 39 14.33 15.22 -5.57
N ILE A 40 14.82 15.43 -6.79
CA ILE A 40 15.58 14.43 -7.55
C ILE A 40 17.01 14.91 -7.76
N ASP A 41 17.99 14.04 -7.49
CA ASP A 41 19.38 14.31 -7.85
C ASP A 41 19.51 14.58 -9.35
N LYS A 42 20.07 15.76 -9.66
CA LYS A 42 20.25 16.23 -11.03
C LYS A 42 21.09 15.27 -11.87
N GLN A 43 22.00 14.51 -11.26
CA GLN A 43 22.88 13.59 -11.98
C GLN A 43 22.10 12.43 -12.62
N ILE A 44 21.07 11.93 -11.94
CA ILE A 44 20.24 10.81 -12.42
C ILE A 44 18.96 11.27 -13.14
N TYR A 45 18.51 12.51 -12.92
CA TYR A 45 17.24 13.02 -13.46
C TYR A 45 17.06 12.77 -14.96
N GLY A 46 18.08 13.02 -15.78
CA GLY A 46 17.98 12.83 -17.23
C GLY A 46 17.72 11.37 -17.63
N ALA A 47 18.24 10.41 -16.86
CA ALA A 47 18.03 8.98 -17.09
C ALA A 47 16.70 8.47 -16.48
N THR A 48 16.11 9.20 -15.52
CA THR A 48 14.87 8.82 -14.83
C THR A 48 13.66 9.67 -15.20
N GLU A 49 13.81 10.63 -16.12
CA GLU A 49 12.77 11.61 -16.47
C GLU A 49 11.47 10.95 -16.93
N THR A 50 11.56 9.90 -17.75
CA THR A 50 10.36 9.20 -18.26
C THR A 50 9.59 8.51 -17.14
N SER A 51 10.26 7.79 -16.24
CA SER A 51 9.57 7.10 -15.14
C SER A 51 9.03 8.09 -14.10
N LEU A 52 9.74 9.20 -13.85
CA LEU A 52 9.27 10.28 -12.98
C LEU A 52 8.06 11.01 -13.55
N ASN A 53 8.01 11.22 -14.87
CA ASN A 53 6.83 11.80 -15.51
C ASN A 53 5.64 10.84 -15.45
N GLN A 54 5.85 9.53 -15.62
CA GLN A 54 4.78 8.55 -15.40
C GLN A 54 4.29 8.58 -13.95
N TYR A 55 5.19 8.62 -12.98
CA TYR A 55 4.83 8.74 -11.56
C TYR A 55 4.04 10.03 -11.28
N LYS A 56 4.46 11.15 -11.87
CA LYS A 56 3.72 12.42 -11.81
C LYS A 56 2.31 12.29 -12.40
N ASP A 57 2.17 11.69 -13.57
CA ASP A 57 0.86 11.50 -14.21
C ASP A 57 -0.06 10.62 -13.37
N ASP A 58 0.49 9.57 -12.74
CA ASP A 58 -0.23 8.72 -11.80
C ASP A 58 -0.76 9.54 -10.61
N LEU A 59 0.08 10.36 -9.98
CA LEU A 59 -0.32 11.20 -8.84
C LEU A 59 -1.29 12.33 -9.21
N LEU A 60 -1.13 12.95 -10.39
CA LEU A 60 -2.09 13.92 -10.92
C LEU A 60 -3.47 13.28 -11.07
N SER A 61 -3.53 12.02 -11.52
CA SER A 61 -4.79 11.28 -11.63
C SER A 61 -5.46 11.02 -10.27
N GLU A 62 -4.67 11.01 -9.20
CA GLU A 62 -5.11 10.79 -7.82
C GLU A 62 -5.44 12.09 -7.07
N GLY A 63 -5.33 13.23 -7.74
CA GLY A 63 -5.68 14.54 -7.21
C GLY A 63 -4.56 15.25 -6.46
N TYR A 64 -3.30 14.85 -6.65
CA TYR A 64 -2.15 15.62 -6.17
C TYR A 64 -1.64 16.57 -7.24
N ASP A 65 -1.13 17.73 -6.83
CA ASP A 65 -0.17 18.45 -7.64
C ASP A 65 1.24 17.94 -7.38
N VAL A 66 2.08 17.90 -8.42
CA VAL A 66 3.45 17.36 -8.31
C VAL A 66 4.48 18.33 -8.86
N ILE A 67 5.41 18.72 -7.99
CA ILE A 67 6.53 19.59 -8.29
C ILE A 67 7.82 18.77 -8.27
N ILE A 68 8.43 18.57 -9.44
CA ILE A 68 9.72 17.89 -9.58
C ILE A 68 10.83 18.94 -9.57
N SER A 69 11.70 18.89 -8.56
CA SER A 69 12.79 19.83 -8.34
C SER A 69 14.15 19.15 -8.38
N ASN A 70 15.04 19.64 -9.24
CA ASN A 70 16.40 19.13 -9.34
C ASN A 70 17.25 19.59 -8.16
N VAL A 71 17.93 18.64 -7.54
CA VAL A 71 18.90 18.84 -6.45
C VAL A 71 20.31 18.74 -7.03
N THR A 72 21.19 19.62 -6.61
CA THR A 72 22.60 19.65 -7.01
C THR A 72 23.48 19.57 -5.77
N GLY A 73 24.78 19.35 -5.92
CA GLY A 73 25.72 19.37 -4.78
C GLY A 73 25.80 20.71 -4.03
N SER A 74 25.25 21.80 -4.59
CA SER A 74 25.12 23.10 -3.91
C SER A 74 23.77 23.32 -3.22
N THR A 75 22.80 22.43 -3.41
CA THR A 75 21.49 22.52 -2.76
C THR A 75 21.64 22.09 -1.30
N SER A 76 21.29 22.97 -0.35
CA SER A 76 21.33 22.64 1.08
C SER A 76 20.00 22.02 1.54
N ALA A 77 20.04 21.17 2.57
CA ALA A 77 18.83 20.66 3.23
C ALA A 77 17.92 21.80 3.71
N SER A 78 18.52 22.86 4.26
CA SER A 78 17.79 24.05 4.71
C SER A 78 17.04 24.78 3.58
N SER A 79 17.61 24.86 2.38
CA SER A 79 16.93 25.48 1.23
C SER A 79 15.74 24.65 0.72
N MET A 80 15.86 23.33 0.78
CA MET A 80 14.77 22.40 0.44
C MET A 80 13.64 22.54 1.47
N ARG A 81 13.96 22.53 2.76
CA ARG A 81 12.99 22.72 3.84
C ARG A 81 12.29 24.08 3.77
N GLN A 82 13.01 25.16 3.47
CA GLN A 82 12.42 26.49 3.26
C GLN A 82 11.48 26.53 2.05
N THR A 83 11.81 25.78 0.98
CA THR A 83 10.93 25.66 -0.19
C THR A 83 9.62 24.99 0.20
N LEU A 84 9.70 23.89 0.96
CA LEU A 84 8.53 23.18 1.49
C LEU A 84 7.69 24.09 2.40
N ALA A 85 8.32 24.75 3.39
CA ALA A 85 7.64 25.65 4.33
C ALA A 85 6.99 26.88 3.65
N GLY A 86 7.42 27.25 2.45
CA GLY A 86 6.85 28.34 1.67
C GLY A 86 5.58 27.99 0.89
N ASP A 87 5.24 26.71 0.81
CA ASP A 87 4.08 26.20 0.09
C ASP A 87 2.97 25.83 1.07
N PRO A 88 1.83 26.53 1.11
CA PRO A 88 0.76 26.24 2.07
C PRO A 88 -0.01 24.93 1.76
N ASP A 89 0.11 24.41 0.54
CA ASP A 89 -0.64 23.24 0.06
C ASP A 89 0.21 21.97 0.09
N VAL A 90 1.48 22.05 0.51
CA VAL A 90 2.37 20.89 0.60
C VAL A 90 1.89 19.88 1.65
N VAL A 91 1.77 18.63 1.23
CA VAL A 91 1.43 17.52 2.13
C VAL A 91 2.60 16.57 2.36
N GLY A 92 3.60 16.61 1.50
CA GLY A 92 4.73 15.70 1.57
C GLY A 92 5.81 15.90 0.54
N CYS A 93 6.93 15.23 0.77
CA CYS A 93 8.03 15.18 -0.19
C CYS A 93 8.60 13.77 -0.37
N LEU A 94 9.20 13.55 -1.54
CA LEU A 94 9.92 12.35 -1.93
C LEU A 94 11.34 12.73 -2.34
N LEU A 95 12.32 12.17 -1.62
CA LEU A 95 13.74 12.38 -1.83
C LEU A 95 14.28 11.26 -2.72
N VAL A 96 14.69 11.58 -3.94
CA VAL A 96 15.13 10.60 -4.94
C VAL A 96 16.59 10.82 -5.33
N GLY A 97 17.41 9.79 -5.16
CA GLY A 97 18.83 9.84 -5.44
C GLY A 97 19.67 10.48 -4.33
N HIS A 98 20.85 10.98 -4.70
CA HIS A 98 21.75 11.70 -3.81
C HIS A 98 21.22 13.10 -3.48
N THR A 99 20.28 13.16 -2.54
CA THR A 99 19.80 14.41 -1.93
C THR A 99 20.53 14.69 -0.61
N PRO A 100 20.54 15.95 -0.12
CA PRO A 100 21.09 16.30 1.18
C PRO A 100 20.63 15.37 2.30
N VAL A 101 21.58 14.97 3.13
CA VAL A 101 21.37 14.15 4.33
C VAL A 101 21.56 15.04 5.54
N VAL A 102 20.64 14.95 6.49
CA VAL A 102 20.70 15.68 7.75
C VAL A 102 21.11 14.74 8.87
N TRP A 103 22.05 15.16 9.69
CA TRP A 103 22.56 14.40 10.83
C TRP A 103 22.04 14.99 12.14
N TYR A 104 21.62 14.12 13.05
CA TYR A 104 21.20 14.48 14.40
C TYR A 104 22.03 13.71 15.44
N GLU A 105 22.54 14.40 16.46
CA GLU A 105 23.43 13.86 17.49
C GLU A 105 22.81 14.05 18.90
N VAL A 106 21.77 13.27 19.19
CA VAL A 106 21.19 13.21 20.54
C VAL A 106 21.27 11.79 21.04
N GLY A 107 22.15 11.54 22.02
CA GLY A 107 22.46 10.22 22.56
C GLY A 107 23.30 9.34 21.61
N ARG A 108 23.08 9.45 20.30
CA ARG A 108 23.84 8.82 19.21
C ARG A 108 23.77 9.71 17.96
N LEU A 109 24.71 9.52 17.03
CA LEU A 109 24.68 10.12 15.70
C LEU A 109 23.86 9.27 14.73
N PHE A 110 22.92 9.88 14.01
CA PHE A 110 22.14 9.21 12.98
C PHE A 110 21.62 10.18 11.90
N ALA A 111 21.36 9.64 10.70
CA ALA A 111 20.73 10.39 9.62
C ALA A 111 19.22 10.48 9.85
N THR A 112 18.60 11.62 9.56
CA THR A 112 17.17 11.83 9.78
C THR A 112 16.48 12.51 8.60
N ASP A 113 15.36 11.93 8.17
CA ASP A 113 14.43 12.58 7.24
C ASP A 113 13.36 13.42 7.98
N PHE A 114 13.29 13.32 9.32
CA PHE A 114 12.36 14.09 10.16
C PHE A 114 12.58 15.61 9.99
N TYR A 115 13.81 16.03 9.71
CA TYR A 115 14.15 17.42 9.38
C TYR A 115 13.32 17.99 8.22
N PHE A 116 12.96 17.17 7.24
CA PHE A 116 12.13 17.61 6.11
C PHE A 116 10.63 17.51 6.38
N MET A 117 10.24 16.82 7.46
CA MET A 117 8.86 16.60 7.85
C MET A 117 8.32 17.73 8.73
N ASP A 118 9.12 18.17 9.69
CA ASP A 118 8.88 19.36 10.49
C ASP A 118 9.29 20.59 9.66
N LEU A 119 8.39 21.54 9.44
CA LEU A 119 8.63 22.73 8.63
C LEU A 119 8.75 24.01 9.46
N ASP A 120 8.32 24.01 10.73
CA ASP A 120 8.24 25.21 11.57
C ASP A 120 9.02 25.15 12.90
N GLY A 121 9.65 24.03 13.20
CA GLY A 121 10.58 23.77 14.29
C GLY A 121 12.00 24.28 14.04
N THR A 122 12.74 24.57 15.10
CA THR A 122 14.12 25.07 15.03
C THR A 122 15.12 23.98 15.39
N TRP A 123 16.05 23.73 14.48
CA TRP A 123 17.13 22.75 14.64
C TRP A 123 18.42 23.48 14.98
N LEU A 124 19.08 23.03 16.04
CA LEU A 124 20.25 23.68 16.64
C LEU A 124 21.49 22.82 16.36
N ASP A 125 22.55 23.48 15.92
CA ASP A 125 23.90 22.93 15.77
C ASP A 125 24.77 23.79 16.69
N SER A 126 24.89 23.36 17.96
CA SER A 126 25.41 24.22 19.03
C SER A 126 26.93 24.31 19.04
N ASP A 127 27.62 23.33 18.43
CA ASP A 127 29.07 23.29 18.29
C ASP A 127 29.59 23.58 16.87
N GLU A 128 28.68 23.89 15.95
CA GLU A 128 28.94 24.32 14.56
C GLU A 128 29.69 23.27 13.72
N ASP A 129 29.45 21.98 14.01
CA ASP A 129 30.11 20.87 13.31
C ASP A 129 29.33 20.39 12.07
N GLY A 130 28.16 20.98 11.80
CA GLY A 130 27.27 20.64 10.70
C GLY A 130 26.27 19.53 11.01
N ARG A 131 26.19 19.10 12.28
CA ARG A 131 25.24 18.10 12.78
C ARG A 131 24.36 18.77 13.82
N TYR A 132 23.07 18.51 13.76
CA TYR A 132 22.15 19.11 14.72
C TYR A 132 22.21 18.34 16.04
N ASP A 133 22.26 19.05 17.16
CA ASP A 133 22.31 18.51 18.53
C ASP A 133 21.12 18.96 19.39
N GLY A 134 20.24 19.77 18.83
CA GLY A 134 19.02 20.23 19.48
C GLY A 134 17.87 20.40 18.50
N HIS A 135 16.65 20.17 19.00
CA HIS A 135 15.41 20.42 18.28
C HIS A 135 14.41 21.06 19.24
N VAL A 136 13.94 22.26 18.92
CA VAL A 136 13.06 23.06 19.78
C VAL A 136 11.97 23.72 18.96
N ASN A 137 10.89 24.12 19.63
CA ASN A 137 9.83 24.92 19.01
C ASN A 137 10.43 26.15 18.31
N GLY A 138 10.15 26.28 17.02
CA GLY A 138 10.49 27.47 16.24
C GLY A 138 9.34 28.45 16.21
N THR A 139 8.77 28.63 15.01
CA THR A 139 7.53 29.40 14.84
C THR A 139 6.28 28.58 15.17
N GLY A 140 6.38 27.25 15.22
CA GLY A 140 5.34 26.34 15.70
C GLY A 140 5.85 25.40 16.78
N ASP A 141 5.92 24.10 16.49
CA ASP A 141 6.34 23.08 17.44
C ASP A 141 7.50 22.24 16.92
N VAL A 142 7.57 20.95 17.29
CA VAL A 142 8.64 20.02 16.90
C VAL A 142 8.04 18.76 16.24
N GLN A 143 6.76 18.82 15.92
CA GLN A 143 6.01 17.78 15.25
C GLN A 143 6.13 17.96 13.74
N PRO A 144 5.90 16.88 12.96
CA PRO A 144 5.96 16.99 11.51
C PRO A 144 4.66 17.55 10.92
N GLU A 145 4.77 18.56 10.06
CA GLU A 145 3.66 19.11 9.26
C GLU A 145 3.36 18.24 8.04
N ILE A 146 4.40 17.65 7.44
CA ILE A 146 4.32 16.84 6.22
C ILE A 146 4.94 15.45 6.41
N TRP A 147 4.68 14.55 5.46
CA TRP A 147 5.41 13.29 5.38
C TRP A 147 6.63 13.39 4.46
N CYS A 148 7.63 12.54 4.69
CA CYS A 148 8.81 12.42 3.85
C CYS A 148 9.06 10.94 3.53
N GLY A 149 9.33 10.65 2.25
CA GLY A 149 9.83 9.35 1.81
C GLY A 149 11.17 9.48 1.09
N ARG A 150 11.92 8.38 1.00
CA ARG A 150 13.23 8.35 0.34
C ARG A 150 13.39 7.15 -0.57
N ILE A 151 13.97 7.37 -1.74
CA ILE A 151 14.38 6.35 -2.72
C ILE A 151 15.80 6.70 -3.16
N LYS A 152 16.80 6.07 -2.53
CA LYS A 152 18.22 6.28 -2.84
C LYS A 152 18.84 4.95 -3.26
N GLY A 153 19.26 4.86 -4.52
CA GLY A 153 19.98 3.68 -4.99
C GLY A 153 21.44 3.74 -4.57
N TRP A 154 22.25 2.84 -5.10
CA TRP A 154 23.68 2.81 -4.81
C TRP A 154 24.49 2.55 -6.08
N GLY A 155 25.73 3.01 -6.04
CA GLY A 155 26.69 2.80 -7.11
C GLY A 155 26.25 3.41 -8.46
N PRO A 156 26.89 3.00 -9.57
CA PRO A 156 26.70 3.62 -10.88
C PRO A 156 25.35 3.30 -11.54
N ASN A 157 24.60 2.33 -11.02
CA ASN A 157 23.33 1.86 -11.61
C ASN A 157 22.10 2.46 -10.90
N GLU A 158 22.28 3.46 -10.04
CA GLU A 158 21.19 4.07 -9.27
C GLU A 158 20.01 4.49 -10.16
N ALA A 159 20.27 5.10 -11.32
CA ALA A 159 19.21 5.50 -12.25
C ALA A 159 18.36 4.31 -12.73
N ASP A 160 18.99 3.16 -13.01
CA ASP A 160 18.27 1.95 -13.44
C ASP A 160 17.44 1.36 -12.30
N MET A 161 17.94 1.42 -11.07
CA MET A 161 17.22 1.00 -9.87
C MET A 161 16.00 1.87 -9.62
N VAL A 162 16.16 3.21 -9.73
CA VAL A 162 15.07 4.18 -9.60
C VAL A 162 14.02 4.00 -10.70
N ASN A 163 14.44 3.80 -11.95
CA ASN A 163 13.54 3.49 -13.06
C ASN A 163 12.75 2.21 -12.81
N THR A 164 13.42 1.16 -12.35
CA THR A 164 12.79 -0.13 -12.01
C THR A 164 11.78 0.04 -10.88
N TYR A 165 12.13 0.80 -9.85
CA TYR A 165 11.24 1.12 -8.74
C TYR A 165 9.95 1.80 -9.23
N PHE A 166 10.05 2.91 -9.96
CA PHE A 166 8.87 3.62 -10.46
C PHE A 166 8.04 2.80 -11.45
N ALA A 167 8.68 1.94 -12.25
CA ALA A 167 7.94 1.00 -13.11
C ALA A 167 7.09 0.00 -12.31
N LYS A 168 7.59 -0.50 -11.17
CA LYS A 168 6.81 -1.36 -10.27
C LYS A 168 5.68 -0.60 -9.59
N VAL A 169 5.95 0.63 -9.12
CA VAL A 169 4.90 1.50 -8.57
C VAL A 169 3.78 1.64 -9.59
N HIS A 170 4.08 2.04 -10.84
CA HIS A 170 3.08 2.16 -11.90
C HIS A 170 2.32 0.84 -12.16
N LYS A 171 3.02 -0.31 -12.15
CA LYS A 171 2.36 -1.63 -12.27
C LYS A 171 1.39 -1.91 -11.13
N LEU A 172 1.73 -1.53 -9.89
CA LEU A 172 0.80 -1.61 -8.76
C LEU A 172 -0.41 -0.70 -9.01
N ARG A 173 -0.19 0.58 -9.35
CA ARG A 173 -1.26 1.56 -9.64
C ARG A 173 -2.12 1.20 -10.85
N THR A 174 -1.67 0.30 -11.70
CA THR A 174 -2.44 -0.17 -12.86
C THR A 174 -2.97 -1.59 -12.69
N GLY A 175 -2.89 -2.17 -11.49
CA GLY A 175 -3.48 -3.48 -11.19
C GLY A 175 -2.69 -4.69 -11.70
N GLN A 176 -1.46 -4.48 -12.15
CA GLN A 176 -0.65 -5.54 -12.75
C GLN A 176 0.10 -6.36 -11.71
N LEU A 177 0.09 -5.94 -10.44
CA LEU A 177 0.69 -6.65 -9.32
C LEU A 177 -0.37 -6.95 -8.27
N VAL A 178 -0.52 -8.24 -7.96
CA VAL A 178 -1.48 -8.75 -6.97
C VAL A 178 -0.75 -9.76 -6.09
N LEU A 179 -1.06 -9.74 -4.80
CA LEU A 179 -0.60 -10.71 -3.80
C LEU A 179 -1.78 -11.20 -2.95
N PRO A 180 -1.67 -12.39 -2.35
CA PRO A 180 -2.63 -12.86 -1.35
C PRO A 180 -2.73 -11.91 -0.15
N GLN A 181 -3.93 -11.73 0.40
CA GLN A 181 -4.20 -10.84 1.53
C GLN A 181 -3.80 -11.46 2.87
N ARG A 182 -2.50 -11.65 3.07
CA ARG A 182 -1.96 -12.20 4.31
C ARG A 182 -0.70 -11.50 4.75
N ALA A 183 -0.47 -11.49 6.06
CA ALA A 183 0.71 -10.89 6.66
C ALA A 183 1.63 -11.95 7.28
N LEU A 184 2.93 -11.65 7.33
CA LEU A 184 3.93 -12.40 8.06
C LEU A 184 4.49 -11.54 9.19
N ALA A 185 4.45 -12.05 10.41
CA ALA A 185 5.25 -11.53 11.52
C ALA A 185 6.35 -12.55 11.84
N TYR A 186 7.61 -12.19 11.57
CA TYR A 186 8.77 -13.04 11.79
C TYR A 186 9.63 -12.46 12.92
N ILE A 187 9.59 -13.10 14.08
CA ILE A 187 10.04 -12.53 15.35
C ILE A 187 11.07 -13.47 15.97
N ASP A 188 12.33 -13.05 15.92
CA ASP A 188 13.48 -13.79 16.46
C ASP A 188 13.57 -13.69 18.00
N ASP A 189 14.08 -14.76 18.61
CA ASP A 189 14.43 -14.98 20.03
C ASP A 189 14.21 -13.82 21.01
N ASP A 190 14.98 -12.74 20.87
CA ASP A 190 15.01 -11.63 21.84
C ASP A 190 13.68 -10.87 21.91
N TRP A 191 12.87 -10.95 20.86
CA TRP A 191 11.52 -10.38 20.78
C TRP A 191 10.42 -11.43 20.96
N ALA A 192 10.77 -12.72 20.97
CA ALA A 192 9.82 -13.83 21.08
C ALA A 192 9.05 -13.83 22.41
N ALA A 193 9.65 -13.29 23.48
CA ALA A 193 9.00 -13.16 24.79
C ALA A 193 7.73 -12.30 24.78
N SER A 194 7.55 -11.46 23.76
CA SER A 194 6.33 -10.65 23.56
C SER A 194 5.10 -11.51 23.19
N GLY A 195 5.32 -12.77 22.77
CA GLY A 195 4.28 -13.72 22.40
C GLY A 195 3.68 -13.45 21.02
N ASP A 196 2.79 -14.37 20.60
CA ASP A 196 2.17 -14.37 19.27
C ASP A 196 0.87 -13.56 19.20
N GLN A 197 0.40 -13.03 20.32
CA GLN A 197 -0.88 -12.31 20.39
C GLN A 197 -0.76 -10.89 19.84
N TRP A 198 0.33 -10.18 20.13
CA TRP A 198 0.47 -8.79 19.69
C TRP A 198 0.47 -8.63 18.15
N PRO A 199 1.14 -9.49 17.33
CA PRO A 199 1.06 -9.34 15.88
C PRO A 199 -0.34 -9.67 15.36
N LYS A 200 -1.05 -10.59 16.02
CA LYS A 200 -2.45 -10.90 15.69
C LYS A 200 -3.36 -9.73 16.01
N ASP A 201 -3.11 -8.99 17.10
CA ASP A 201 -3.89 -7.81 17.46
C ASP A 201 -3.62 -6.64 16.51
N VAL A 202 -2.37 -6.45 16.09
CA VAL A 202 -1.97 -5.37 15.15
C VAL A 202 -2.44 -5.67 13.72
N TYR A 203 -2.28 -6.91 13.24
CA TYR A 203 -2.51 -7.27 11.83
C TYR A 203 -3.83 -7.99 11.56
N GLY A 204 -4.34 -8.76 12.52
CA GLY A 204 -5.59 -9.52 12.38
C GLY A 204 -6.84 -8.69 12.06
N PRO A 205 -6.94 -7.40 12.46
CA PRO A 205 -8.03 -6.55 12.00
C PRO A 205 -8.03 -6.25 10.50
N TYR A 206 -6.91 -6.50 9.79
CA TYR A 206 -6.70 -6.09 8.41
C TYR A 206 -6.40 -7.23 7.43
N TYR A 207 -6.04 -8.41 7.95
CA TYR A 207 -5.69 -9.59 7.17
C TYR A 207 -6.43 -10.82 7.68
N ASP A 208 -7.00 -11.59 6.75
CA ASP A 208 -7.70 -12.84 7.07
C ASP A 208 -6.74 -13.92 7.59
N GLU A 209 -5.47 -13.87 7.15
CA GLU A 209 -4.40 -14.77 7.57
C GLU A 209 -3.18 -13.96 8.04
N VAL A 210 -2.77 -14.19 9.29
CA VAL A 210 -1.53 -13.67 9.86
C VAL A 210 -0.67 -14.87 10.27
N THR A 211 0.40 -15.11 9.51
CA THR A 211 1.41 -16.10 9.87
C THR A 211 2.34 -15.47 10.90
N VAL A 212 2.43 -16.08 12.10
CA VAL A 212 3.37 -15.64 13.15
C VAL A 212 4.42 -16.73 13.33
N VAL A 213 5.69 -16.38 13.09
CA VAL A 213 6.85 -17.25 13.30
C VAL A 213 7.66 -16.65 14.43
N ILE A 214 7.67 -17.35 15.57
CA ILE A 214 8.23 -16.83 16.83
C ILE A 214 8.93 -17.93 17.66
N ASP A 215 8.91 -19.16 17.14
CA ASP A 215 9.55 -20.28 17.82
C ASP A 215 11.05 -20.22 17.56
N LYS A 216 11.81 -19.97 18.64
CA LYS A 216 13.28 -19.92 18.66
C LYS A 216 13.96 -21.10 18.00
N GLU A 217 13.34 -22.28 17.98
CA GLU A 217 13.91 -23.46 17.33
C GLU A 217 13.79 -23.43 15.80
N THR A 218 12.94 -22.55 15.27
CA THR A 218 12.60 -22.50 13.83
C THR A 218 12.83 -21.13 13.19
N THR A 219 13.02 -20.07 13.96
CA THR A 219 13.43 -18.76 13.43
C THR A 219 14.88 -18.80 12.96
N ASN A 220 15.10 -18.85 11.65
CA ASN A 220 16.43 -18.86 11.06
C ASN A 220 16.42 -18.29 9.63
N ALA A 221 17.60 -18.08 9.06
CA ALA A 221 17.73 -17.46 7.75
C ALA A 221 17.15 -18.31 6.60
N ASP A 222 17.25 -19.64 6.66
CA ASP A 222 16.77 -20.52 5.59
C ASP A 222 15.24 -20.55 5.54
N ASP A 223 14.59 -20.70 6.69
CA ASP A 223 13.12 -20.64 6.81
C ASP A 223 12.60 -19.25 6.41
N TYR A 224 13.24 -18.17 6.87
CA TYR A 224 12.85 -16.82 6.46
C TYR A 224 12.95 -16.63 4.93
N LYS A 225 14.07 -17.01 4.31
CA LYS A 225 14.26 -16.91 2.84
C LYS A 225 13.23 -17.72 2.07
N GLN A 226 12.84 -18.90 2.57
CA GLN A 226 11.78 -19.70 1.96
C GLN A 226 10.45 -18.95 1.99
N ARG A 227 10.07 -18.37 3.14
CA ARG A 227 8.80 -17.64 3.31
C ARG A 227 8.67 -16.42 2.42
N LEU A 228 9.77 -15.73 2.13
CA LEU A 228 9.77 -14.60 1.18
C LEU A 228 9.23 -14.98 -0.21
N THR A 229 9.22 -16.26 -0.58
CA THR A 229 8.69 -16.76 -1.87
C THR A 229 7.20 -17.10 -1.84
N GLU A 230 6.57 -17.14 -0.67
CA GLU A 230 5.22 -17.67 -0.46
C GLU A 230 4.12 -16.64 -0.74
N GLY A 231 4.43 -15.35 -0.74
CA GLY A 231 3.46 -14.28 -1.01
C GLY A 231 2.80 -13.77 0.26
N TYR A 232 3.26 -12.63 0.76
CA TYR A 232 2.71 -11.92 1.90
C TYR A 232 2.55 -10.46 1.52
N GLU A 233 1.37 -9.88 1.69
CA GLU A 233 1.18 -8.47 1.35
C GLU A 233 2.06 -7.54 2.22
N HIS A 234 2.26 -7.94 3.48
CA HIS A 234 3.02 -7.21 4.47
C HIS A 234 3.88 -8.15 5.33
N ILE A 235 5.12 -7.74 5.63
CA ILE A 235 6.03 -8.44 6.54
C ILE A 235 6.44 -7.51 7.69
N ASP A 236 6.37 -8.00 8.93
CA ASP A 236 7.08 -7.45 10.08
C ASP A 236 8.25 -8.40 10.41
N LEU A 237 9.46 -7.85 10.46
CA LEU A 237 10.66 -8.56 10.82
C LEU A 237 11.26 -7.97 12.09
N SER A 238 11.32 -8.76 13.15
CA SER A 238 12.03 -8.42 14.38
C SER A 238 13.22 -9.36 14.56
N CYS A 239 14.43 -8.87 14.30
CA CYS A 239 15.68 -9.61 14.47
C CYS A 239 16.87 -8.65 14.57
N HIS A 240 18.05 -9.17 14.87
CA HIS A 240 19.27 -8.36 14.87
C HIS A 240 19.77 -8.11 13.47
N GLY A 241 20.42 -6.97 13.26
CA GLY A 241 21.06 -6.68 11.98
C GLY A 241 21.88 -5.42 12.00
N ASN A 242 22.29 -5.05 10.81
CA ASN A 242 23.11 -3.89 10.51
C ASN A 242 22.72 -3.34 9.12
N VAL A 243 23.50 -2.40 8.59
CA VAL A 243 23.21 -1.67 7.34
C VAL A 243 22.77 -2.59 6.20
N GLY A 244 23.56 -3.63 5.88
CA GLY A 244 23.36 -4.47 4.71
C GLY A 244 22.85 -5.89 4.98
N GLU A 245 22.69 -6.30 6.24
CA GLU A 245 22.37 -7.69 6.58
C GLU A 245 21.62 -7.79 7.90
N HIS A 246 20.83 -8.86 8.04
CA HIS A 246 20.22 -9.24 9.31
C HIS A 246 20.48 -10.72 9.60
N THR A 247 20.48 -11.07 10.89
CA THR A 247 20.88 -12.36 11.41
C THR A 247 19.87 -12.83 12.44
N PHE A 248 19.73 -14.14 12.55
CA PHE A 248 18.84 -14.78 13.52
C PHE A 248 19.65 -15.40 14.64
N LYS A 249 18.97 -15.69 15.74
CA LYS A 249 19.49 -16.49 16.83
C LYS A 249 18.73 -17.80 16.90
N VAL A 250 19.44 -18.86 17.28
CA VAL A 250 18.86 -20.18 17.53
C VAL A 250 19.43 -20.75 18.83
N PRO A 251 18.73 -21.68 19.51
CA PRO A 251 19.26 -22.37 20.68
C PRO A 251 20.58 -23.09 20.39
N ASP A 252 21.56 -22.94 21.29
CA ASP A 252 22.81 -23.69 21.26
C ASP A 252 22.50 -25.20 21.41
N PRO A 253 22.89 -26.05 20.45
CA PRO A 253 22.64 -27.50 20.52
C PRO A 253 23.25 -28.16 21.76
N SER A 254 24.30 -27.57 22.34
CA SER A 254 24.98 -28.03 23.56
C SER A 254 24.39 -27.44 24.85
N ASN A 255 23.66 -26.33 24.76
CA ASN A 255 22.96 -25.70 25.87
C ASN A 255 21.73 -24.89 25.39
N PRO A 256 20.53 -25.50 25.30
CA PRO A 256 19.33 -24.85 24.79
C PRO A 256 18.81 -23.63 25.58
N GLU A 257 19.43 -23.30 26.72
CA GLU A 257 19.17 -22.08 27.49
C GLU A 257 19.95 -20.85 26.96
N VAL A 258 20.90 -21.05 26.06
CA VAL A 258 21.69 -19.99 25.43
C VAL A 258 21.38 -19.95 23.95
N SER A 259 21.17 -18.75 23.39
CA SER A 259 21.05 -18.58 21.95
C SER A 259 22.39 -18.21 21.31
N ILE A 260 22.65 -18.77 20.14
CA ILE A 260 23.81 -18.49 19.29
C ILE A 260 23.35 -17.91 17.95
N TRP A 261 24.23 -17.20 17.26
CA TRP A 261 23.94 -16.66 15.93
C TRP A 261 23.84 -17.79 14.90
N ASP A 262 22.79 -17.76 14.08
CA ASP A 262 22.61 -18.69 12.98
C ASP A 262 21.99 -18.01 11.75
N GLY A 263 22.66 -18.24 10.61
CA GLY A 263 22.24 -17.73 9.32
C GLY A 263 22.29 -16.21 9.17
N THR A 264 22.45 -15.75 7.93
CA THR A 264 22.42 -14.34 7.58
C THR A 264 21.62 -14.14 6.31
N VAL A 265 20.80 -13.11 6.30
CA VAL A 265 20.09 -12.63 5.11
C VAL A 265 20.72 -11.30 4.73
N ASN A 266 21.34 -11.29 3.57
CA ASN A 266 21.99 -10.11 3.01
C ASN A 266 20.98 -9.30 2.18
N GLY A 267 21.22 -8.01 1.99
CA GLY A 267 20.47 -7.21 1.03
C GLY A 267 20.44 -7.84 -0.37
N SER A 268 21.53 -8.47 -0.81
CA SER A 268 21.58 -9.21 -2.08
C SER A 268 20.60 -10.40 -2.12
N ASP A 269 20.27 -11.01 -0.98
CA ASP A 269 19.28 -12.08 -0.93
C ASP A 269 17.89 -11.55 -1.28
N TYR A 270 17.50 -10.35 -0.83
CA TYR A 270 16.23 -9.73 -1.26
C TYR A 270 16.20 -9.45 -2.76
N ILE A 271 17.30 -8.99 -3.35
CA ILE A 271 17.37 -8.77 -4.79
C ILE A 271 17.23 -10.09 -5.56
N ASN A 272 17.88 -11.15 -5.09
CA ASN A 272 17.92 -12.45 -5.77
C ASN A 272 16.65 -13.28 -5.58
N ILE A 273 16.05 -13.23 -4.38
CA ILE A 273 14.83 -13.97 -4.05
C ILE A 273 13.61 -13.31 -4.70
N ASP A 274 13.65 -11.98 -4.87
CA ASP A 274 12.51 -11.16 -5.29
C ASP A 274 11.27 -11.41 -4.40
N PRO A 275 11.33 -11.00 -3.12
CA PRO A 275 10.27 -11.25 -2.15
C PRO A 275 8.91 -10.92 -2.70
N LYS A 276 7.95 -11.84 -2.55
CA LYS A 276 6.56 -11.61 -2.94
C LYS A 276 5.84 -10.83 -1.85
N SER A 277 6.23 -9.58 -1.66
CA SER A 277 5.64 -8.68 -0.67
C SER A 277 5.75 -7.22 -1.04
N PHE A 278 4.70 -6.45 -0.75
CA PHE A 278 4.66 -5.02 -1.06
C PHE A 278 5.35 -4.19 0.03
N MET A 279 5.24 -4.60 1.29
CA MET A 279 5.71 -3.79 2.42
C MET A 279 6.47 -4.62 3.45
N ILE A 280 7.55 -4.06 3.98
CA ILE A 280 8.24 -4.58 5.17
C ILE A 280 8.42 -3.50 6.25
N ASN A 281 8.27 -3.90 7.51
CA ASN A 281 8.78 -3.16 8.66
C ASN A 281 9.99 -3.88 9.23
N PHE A 282 11.13 -3.20 9.19
CA PHE A 282 12.37 -3.66 9.78
C PHE A 282 12.44 -3.22 11.24
N GLY A 283 12.03 -4.11 12.14
CA GLY A 283 12.47 -4.14 13.54
C GLY A 283 13.92 -4.62 13.65
N THR A 284 14.81 -4.04 12.84
CA THR A 284 16.20 -4.44 12.65
C THR A 284 17.08 -3.20 12.62
N CYS A 285 18.13 -3.18 13.45
CA CYS A 285 19.05 -2.06 13.56
C CYS A 285 19.68 -1.70 12.20
N PHE A 286 19.80 -0.40 11.93
CA PHE A 286 20.45 0.21 10.76
C PHE A 286 19.84 -0.15 9.41
N ALA A 287 18.64 -0.76 9.38
CA ALA A 287 18.05 -1.25 8.14
C ALA A 287 17.78 -0.15 7.10
N ALA A 288 17.57 1.10 7.53
CA ALA A 288 17.34 2.25 6.66
C ALA A 288 18.58 3.15 6.47
N THR A 289 19.76 2.73 6.94
CA THR A 289 21.01 3.51 6.86
C THR A 289 21.53 3.57 5.43
N HIS A 290 21.04 4.55 4.67
CA HIS A 290 21.40 4.80 3.28
C HIS A 290 22.67 5.66 3.12
N THR A 291 23.18 6.22 4.22
CA THR A 291 24.41 7.01 4.30
C THR A 291 25.12 6.68 5.62
N LEU A 292 26.43 6.44 5.57
CA LEU A 292 27.26 6.10 6.72
C LEU A 292 27.70 7.34 7.50
N SER A 293 28.11 7.16 8.76
CA SER A 293 28.42 8.25 9.69
C SER A 293 29.64 9.10 9.30
N ASP A 294 30.47 8.62 8.39
CA ASP A 294 31.56 9.37 7.77
C ASP A 294 31.11 10.22 6.56
N GLY A 295 29.81 10.18 6.23
CA GLY A 295 29.20 10.88 5.11
C GLY A 295 29.27 10.14 3.78
N SER A 296 29.90 8.96 3.73
CA SER A 296 29.90 8.12 2.53
C SER A 296 28.56 7.40 2.34
N ASP A 297 28.24 7.07 1.09
CA ASP A 297 27.05 6.28 0.78
C ASP A 297 27.25 4.82 1.22
N ALA A 298 26.18 4.19 1.69
CA ALA A 298 26.21 2.74 1.89
C ALA A 298 26.29 2.04 0.52
N ASP A 299 27.16 1.03 0.39
CA ASP A 299 27.27 0.23 -0.83
C ASP A 299 25.95 -0.47 -1.19
N TYR A 300 25.14 -0.81 -0.18
CA TYR A 300 23.73 -1.20 -0.22
C TYR A 300 23.21 -1.18 1.23
N TYR A 301 21.88 -1.17 1.39
CA TYR A 301 21.24 -1.22 2.72
C TYR A 301 19.95 -2.05 2.67
N LEU A 302 19.50 -2.61 3.79
CA LEU A 302 18.38 -3.56 3.85
C LEU A 302 17.08 -3.00 3.26
N ALA A 303 16.64 -1.83 3.71
CA ALA A 303 15.42 -1.19 3.24
C ALA A 303 15.48 -0.81 1.75
N GLY A 304 16.64 -0.37 1.28
CA GLY A 304 16.89 -0.13 -0.15
C GLY A 304 16.82 -1.42 -0.95
N SER A 305 17.49 -2.47 -0.47
CA SER A 305 17.49 -3.80 -1.08
C SER A 305 16.09 -4.39 -1.21
N TRP A 306 15.22 -4.11 -0.24
CA TRP A 306 13.81 -4.45 -0.32
C TRP A 306 13.10 -3.70 -1.45
N ILE A 307 13.13 -2.36 -1.44
CA ILE A 307 12.39 -1.58 -2.45
C ILE A 307 12.98 -1.70 -3.85
N PHE A 308 14.24 -2.11 -4.00
CA PHE A 308 14.87 -2.35 -5.31
C PHE A 308 14.80 -3.82 -5.75
N SER A 309 14.11 -4.69 -5.00
CA SER A 309 13.75 -6.02 -5.50
C SER A 309 12.98 -5.93 -6.84
N PRO A 310 13.13 -6.88 -7.77
CA PRO A 310 12.64 -6.73 -9.15
C PRO A 310 11.12 -6.56 -9.36
N THR A 311 10.27 -7.09 -8.47
CA THR A 311 8.83 -7.19 -8.75
C THR A 311 7.92 -6.54 -7.72
N TYR A 312 8.03 -6.88 -6.44
CA TYR A 312 6.97 -6.53 -5.46
C TYR A 312 7.36 -5.51 -4.39
N GLY A 313 8.63 -5.40 -3.97
CA GLY A 313 8.97 -4.50 -2.85
C GLY A 313 8.67 -3.03 -3.17
N MET A 314 7.75 -2.42 -2.44
CA MET A 314 7.33 -1.01 -2.61
C MET A 314 7.73 -0.14 -1.43
N ILE A 315 7.48 -0.62 -0.21
CA ILE A 315 7.66 0.14 1.02
C ILE A 315 8.57 -0.64 1.97
N ALA A 316 9.53 0.05 2.56
CA ALA A 316 10.26 -0.40 3.72
C ALA A 316 10.27 0.70 4.78
N VAL A 317 10.01 0.31 6.02
CA VAL A 317 10.19 1.19 7.18
C VAL A 317 11.33 0.61 8.01
N GLY A 318 12.25 1.46 8.49
CA GLY A 318 13.35 1.01 9.33
C GLY A 318 14.09 2.17 9.98
N SER A 319 15.00 1.86 10.89
CA SER A 319 15.85 2.85 11.55
C SER A 319 17.16 3.08 10.79
N THR A 320 17.66 4.32 10.79
CA THR A 320 19.04 4.66 10.35
C THR A 320 20.09 4.42 11.43
N THR A 321 19.69 3.95 12.62
CA THR A 321 20.53 3.62 13.78
C THR A 321 20.01 2.37 14.50
N VAL A 322 20.26 2.23 15.80
CA VAL A 322 19.75 1.11 16.59
C VAL A 322 18.23 1.14 16.73
N GLY A 323 17.60 -0.05 16.65
CA GLY A 323 16.16 -0.21 16.82
C GLY A 323 15.39 -0.27 15.50
N GLY A 324 14.15 0.21 15.53
CA GLY A 324 13.18 0.15 14.43
C GLY A 324 11.89 0.85 14.84
N MET A 325 10.86 0.78 13.99
CA MET A 325 9.56 1.39 14.31
C MET A 325 8.87 0.61 15.45
N GLY A 326 8.70 1.25 16.60
CA GLY A 326 7.78 0.79 17.65
C GLY A 326 6.37 1.34 17.48
N TYR A 327 5.47 1.05 18.43
CA TYR A 327 4.10 1.61 18.46
C TYR A 327 3.31 1.37 17.15
N LEU A 328 3.37 0.14 16.66
CA LEU A 328 2.91 -0.25 15.33
C LEU A 328 1.43 0.11 15.06
N ASP A 329 0.56 0.06 16.07
CA ASP A 329 -0.85 0.45 15.94
C ASP A 329 -1.03 1.90 15.49
N ASP A 330 -0.15 2.81 15.93
CA ASP A 330 -0.21 4.23 15.54
C ASP A 330 0.12 4.45 14.06
N PHE A 331 0.74 3.46 13.41
CA PHE A 331 1.05 3.47 12.00
C PHE A 331 0.02 2.64 11.18
N TYR A 332 -0.26 1.40 11.58
CA TYR A 332 -1.15 0.52 10.80
C TYR A 332 -2.63 0.88 10.94
N THR A 333 -3.06 1.46 12.06
CA THR A 333 -4.47 1.91 12.19
C THR A 333 -4.81 3.02 11.20
N PRO A 334 -4.02 4.10 11.07
CA PRO A 334 -4.21 5.07 9.99
C PRO A 334 -4.13 4.45 8.59
N LEU A 335 -3.11 3.63 8.32
CA LEU A 335 -2.86 3.05 7.00
C LEU A 335 -4.00 2.10 6.57
N PHE A 336 -4.21 1.00 7.30
CA PHE A 336 -5.16 -0.04 6.92
C PHE A 336 -6.56 0.19 7.50
N GLY A 337 -6.65 0.68 8.73
CA GLY A 337 -7.94 0.93 9.40
C GLY A 337 -8.67 2.14 8.85
N GLN A 338 -7.96 3.23 8.58
CA GLN A 338 -8.54 4.50 8.11
C GLN A 338 -8.38 4.69 6.60
N GLY A 339 -7.38 4.06 5.97
CA GLY A 339 -7.18 4.13 4.51
C GLY A 339 -6.34 5.30 4.08
N LYS A 340 -5.53 5.83 5.00
CA LYS A 340 -4.59 6.90 4.71
C LYS A 340 -3.45 6.37 3.86
N THR A 341 -2.74 7.28 3.23
CA THR A 341 -1.46 6.97 2.57
C THR A 341 -0.44 6.51 3.59
N VAL A 342 0.56 5.75 3.13
CA VAL A 342 1.70 5.31 3.95
C VAL A 342 2.39 6.53 4.58
N GLY A 343 2.52 7.63 3.84
CA GLY A 343 3.06 8.89 4.31
C GLY A 343 2.22 9.54 5.40
N GLU A 344 0.91 9.69 5.20
CA GLU A 344 0.01 10.22 6.23
C GLU A 344 0.04 9.38 7.51
N ALA A 345 0.04 8.05 7.37
CA ALA A 345 0.17 7.13 8.49
C ALA A 345 1.53 7.27 9.20
N PHE A 346 2.61 7.41 8.44
CA PHE A 346 3.95 7.64 8.97
C PHE A 346 4.04 8.97 9.71
N LYS A 347 3.46 10.04 9.16
CA LYS A 347 3.37 11.34 9.82
C LYS A 347 2.61 11.27 11.14
N GLU A 348 1.45 10.60 11.16
CA GLU A 348 0.67 10.46 12.41
C GLU A 348 1.39 9.63 13.47
N TRP A 349 2.11 8.60 13.06
CA TRP A 349 3.00 7.88 13.95
C TRP A 349 4.10 8.81 14.48
N ALA A 350 4.74 9.60 13.60
CA ALA A 350 5.82 10.51 13.95
C ALA A 350 5.38 11.65 14.89
N VAL A 351 4.18 12.22 14.69
CA VAL A 351 3.56 13.20 15.62
C VAL A 351 3.45 12.63 17.04
N LYS A 352 3.06 11.37 17.18
CA LYS A 352 2.84 10.74 18.49
C LYS A 352 4.11 10.19 19.13
N ASN A 353 5.03 9.73 18.30
CA ASN A 353 6.13 8.85 18.73
C ASN A 353 7.52 9.41 18.40
N GLY A 354 7.65 10.41 17.53
CA GLY A 354 8.94 10.97 17.11
C GLY A 354 9.79 11.46 18.28
N GLU A 355 9.20 12.26 19.17
CA GLU A 355 9.90 12.79 20.36
C GLU A 355 10.13 11.76 21.48
N LYS A 356 9.49 10.58 21.41
CA LYS A 356 9.66 9.57 22.45
C LYS A 356 11.09 9.02 22.41
N ILE A 357 11.72 8.98 23.58
CA ILE A 357 13.07 8.44 23.72
C ILE A 357 13.02 6.91 23.76
N THR A 358 13.57 6.29 22.72
CA THR A 358 13.76 4.84 22.60
C THR A 358 15.23 4.57 22.34
N TYR A 359 15.80 3.52 22.93
CA TYR A 359 17.24 3.20 22.80
C TYR A 359 18.22 4.36 23.11
N GLY A 360 17.77 5.36 23.88
CA GLY A 360 18.57 6.51 24.32
C GLY A 360 18.54 7.73 23.41
N HIS A 361 17.69 7.77 22.38
CA HIS A 361 17.50 8.91 21.47
C HIS A 361 16.03 9.04 21.04
N PRO A 362 15.57 10.18 20.50
CA PRO A 362 14.24 10.27 19.90
C PRO A 362 14.13 9.39 18.65
N ASN A 363 12.91 9.00 18.29
CA ASN A 363 12.61 8.16 17.12
C ASN A 363 12.72 8.90 15.77
N TYR A 364 13.55 9.95 15.69
CA TYR A 364 13.80 10.74 14.48
C TYR A 364 14.65 9.98 13.44
N ASP A 365 15.25 8.88 13.86
CA ASP A 365 16.04 7.95 13.04
C ASP A 365 15.20 7.01 12.17
N VAL A 366 13.91 6.83 12.49
CA VAL A 366 13.02 5.99 11.70
C VAL A 366 12.73 6.69 10.38
N SER A 367 12.90 5.98 9.27
CA SER A 367 12.75 6.51 7.91
C SER A 367 11.78 5.65 7.11
N LEU A 368 11.01 6.32 6.24
CA LEU A 368 10.13 5.70 5.25
C LEU A 368 10.86 5.61 3.90
N ILE A 369 11.16 4.39 3.48
CA ILE A 369 11.86 4.10 2.22
C ILE A 369 10.82 3.62 1.19
N GLY A 370 10.70 4.33 0.07
CA GLY A 370 9.67 4.09 -0.96
C GLY A 370 8.72 5.27 -1.16
N ASP A 371 7.55 5.01 -1.74
CA ASP A 371 6.55 5.98 -2.20
C ASP A 371 5.49 6.22 -1.11
N PRO A 372 5.50 7.38 -0.42
CA PRO A 372 4.59 7.63 0.67
C PRO A 372 3.13 7.75 0.25
N THR A 373 2.82 7.95 -1.03
CA THR A 373 1.45 8.19 -1.50
C THR A 373 0.65 6.91 -1.72
N LEU A 374 1.29 5.74 -1.63
CA LEU A 374 0.60 4.45 -1.71
C LEU A 374 -0.41 4.29 -0.57
N LYS A 375 -1.59 3.72 -0.87
CA LYS A 375 -2.70 3.51 0.07
C LYS A 375 -3.57 2.34 -0.34
N LYS A 376 -4.40 1.87 0.60
CA LYS A 376 -5.49 0.89 0.36
C LYS A 376 -6.88 1.49 0.62
N PRO A 377 -7.54 2.12 -0.37
CA PRO A 377 -8.88 2.68 -0.15
C PRO A 377 -9.93 1.61 0.20
N LYS A 378 -11.04 2.05 0.81
CA LYS A 378 -12.19 1.18 1.08
C LYS A 378 -12.92 0.91 -0.22
N VAL A 379 -13.24 -0.34 -0.50
CA VAL A 379 -14.19 -0.72 -1.54
C VAL A 379 -15.34 -1.48 -0.87
N VAL A 380 -16.58 -1.12 -1.21
CA VAL A 380 -17.77 -1.82 -0.74
C VAL A 380 -18.60 -2.21 -1.96
N VAL A 381 -18.88 -3.50 -2.09
CA VAL A 381 -19.78 -4.03 -3.12
C VAL A 381 -21.13 -4.30 -2.47
N HIS A 382 -22.06 -3.38 -2.63
CA HIS A 382 -23.43 -3.57 -2.21
C HIS A 382 -24.13 -4.56 -3.12
N ALA A 383 -24.99 -5.39 -2.56
CA ALA A 383 -25.82 -6.31 -3.31
C ALA A 383 -27.27 -6.18 -2.85
N GLN A 384 -28.21 -6.12 -3.79
CA GLN A 384 -29.64 -6.09 -3.52
C GLN A 384 -30.43 -6.93 -4.52
N ASP A 385 -31.59 -7.45 -4.10
CA ASP A 385 -32.52 -8.14 -5.00
C ASP A 385 -33.43 -7.16 -5.76
N GLN A 386 -34.26 -7.69 -6.67
CA GLN A 386 -35.21 -6.93 -7.47
C GLN A 386 -36.31 -6.20 -6.66
N TYR A 387 -36.40 -6.47 -5.35
CA TYR A 387 -37.33 -5.82 -4.43
C TYR A 387 -36.63 -4.77 -3.56
N GLY A 388 -35.32 -4.56 -3.74
CA GLY A 388 -34.51 -3.64 -2.95
C GLY A 388 -34.06 -4.21 -1.60
N ASN A 389 -34.19 -5.52 -1.37
CA ASN A 389 -33.66 -6.13 -0.15
C ASN A 389 -32.15 -6.32 -0.26
N THR A 390 -31.40 -5.89 0.77
CA THR A 390 -29.94 -6.08 0.84
C THR A 390 -29.57 -7.55 0.98
N LEU A 391 -28.56 -7.99 0.22
CA LEU A 391 -28.04 -9.36 0.21
C LEU A 391 -26.66 -9.41 0.87
N ALA A 392 -26.52 -10.11 2.00
CA ALA A 392 -25.32 -10.07 2.84
C ALA A 392 -24.26 -11.17 2.54
N ARG A 393 -24.45 -12.01 1.51
CA ARG A 393 -23.61 -13.20 1.26
C ARG A 393 -23.28 -13.47 -0.21
N GLY A 394 -23.27 -12.46 -1.07
CA GLY A 394 -22.67 -12.62 -2.41
C GLY A 394 -21.15 -12.66 -2.28
N ASP A 395 -20.47 -13.67 -2.83
CA ASP A 395 -19.02 -13.69 -2.78
C ASP A 395 -18.47 -12.63 -3.74
N VAL A 396 -17.63 -11.75 -3.20
CA VAL A 396 -16.96 -10.67 -3.92
C VAL A 396 -15.51 -11.08 -4.15
N TYR A 397 -15.12 -11.03 -5.42
CA TYR A 397 -13.78 -11.34 -5.89
C TYR A 397 -13.12 -10.09 -6.42
N VAL A 398 -11.82 -9.94 -6.13
CA VAL A 398 -10.95 -8.89 -6.68
C VAL A 398 -9.79 -9.59 -7.38
N ASP A 399 -9.61 -9.31 -8.66
CA ASP A 399 -8.56 -9.91 -9.50
C ASP A 399 -8.51 -11.44 -9.40
N SER A 400 -9.69 -12.06 -9.38
CA SER A 400 -9.92 -13.51 -9.25
C SER A 400 -9.67 -14.11 -7.87
N LEU A 401 -9.30 -13.31 -6.87
CA LEU A 401 -9.18 -13.77 -5.48
C LEU A 401 -10.48 -13.50 -4.73
N LEU A 402 -10.98 -14.48 -3.99
CA LEU A 402 -12.10 -14.28 -3.07
C LEU A 402 -11.67 -13.33 -1.95
N TYR A 403 -12.42 -12.24 -1.77
CA TYR A 403 -12.08 -11.19 -0.79
C TYR A 403 -13.06 -11.16 0.38
N ALA A 404 -14.37 -11.10 0.11
CA ALA A 404 -15.35 -10.97 1.18
C ALA A 404 -16.76 -11.32 0.70
N TYR A 405 -17.73 -11.23 1.61
CA TYR A 405 -19.14 -11.15 1.23
C TYR A 405 -19.56 -9.73 0.83
N SER A 406 -20.61 -9.62 0.03
CA SER A 406 -21.26 -8.36 -0.32
C SER A 406 -21.67 -7.56 0.92
N ASN A 407 -21.57 -6.23 0.80
CA ASN A 407 -21.72 -5.24 1.89
C ASN A 407 -20.62 -5.26 2.95
N SER A 408 -19.64 -6.16 2.87
CA SER A 408 -18.42 -6.05 3.68
C SER A 408 -17.56 -4.90 3.16
N THR A 409 -16.79 -4.28 4.06
CA THR A 409 -15.74 -3.34 3.67
C THR A 409 -14.49 -4.13 3.33
N ILE A 410 -14.00 -4.00 2.10
CA ILE A 410 -12.70 -4.56 1.69
C ILE A 410 -11.70 -3.43 1.44
N ARG A 411 -10.42 -3.75 1.53
CA ARG A 411 -9.30 -2.83 1.33
C ARG A 411 -8.47 -3.35 0.17
N ILE A 412 -8.37 -2.56 -0.89
CA ILE A 412 -7.61 -2.91 -2.10
C ILE A 412 -6.57 -1.81 -2.29
N TRP A 413 -5.37 -2.16 -2.76
CA TRP A 413 -4.42 -1.14 -3.22
C TRP A 413 -5.09 -0.23 -4.25
N LEU A 414 -4.66 1.01 -4.30
CA LEU A 414 -5.09 1.88 -5.37
C LEU A 414 -4.68 1.28 -6.73
N GLY A 415 -5.52 1.49 -7.74
CA GLY A 415 -5.25 1.11 -9.11
C GLY A 415 -6.41 0.44 -9.82
N ASN A 416 -6.12 -0.15 -10.98
CA ASN A 416 -7.15 -0.82 -11.77
C ASN A 416 -7.40 -2.24 -11.26
N HIS A 417 -8.66 -2.62 -11.04
CA HIS A 417 -9.01 -3.95 -10.55
C HIS A 417 -10.20 -4.51 -11.31
N THR A 418 -10.28 -5.83 -11.37
CA THR A 418 -11.50 -6.52 -11.80
C THR A 418 -12.27 -6.98 -10.58
N ILE A 419 -13.45 -6.40 -10.37
CA ILE A 419 -14.43 -6.87 -9.39
C ILE A 419 -15.35 -7.88 -10.04
N PHE A 420 -15.56 -9.02 -9.39
CA PHE A 420 -16.58 -9.98 -9.77
C PHE A 420 -17.44 -10.29 -8.54
N ILE A 421 -18.76 -10.37 -8.74
CA ILE A 421 -19.68 -10.87 -7.74
C ILE A 421 -20.43 -12.05 -8.33
N ASN A 422 -20.42 -13.18 -7.62
CA ASN A 422 -21.02 -14.39 -8.13
C ASN A 422 -22.54 -14.46 -7.88
N ASP A 423 -23.21 -15.30 -8.66
CA ASP A 423 -24.52 -15.81 -8.23
C ASP A 423 -24.32 -16.59 -6.94
N HIS A 424 -25.30 -16.51 -6.06
CA HIS A 424 -25.24 -17.13 -4.75
C HIS A 424 -26.63 -17.53 -4.28
N TRP A 425 -26.66 -18.26 -3.17
CA TRP A 425 -27.91 -18.73 -2.62
C TRP A 425 -28.46 -17.81 -1.52
N GLU A 426 -29.79 -17.85 -1.36
CA GLU A 426 -30.43 -17.24 -0.22
C GLU A 426 -30.05 -17.97 1.07
N ASN A 427 -29.53 -17.18 2.01
CA ASN A 427 -29.27 -17.65 3.35
C ASN A 427 -30.59 -17.68 4.14
N THR A 428 -31.14 -18.88 4.30
CA THR A 428 -32.21 -19.12 5.27
C THR A 428 -31.59 -19.66 6.56
N THR A 429 -32.19 -19.36 7.71
CA THR A 429 -31.78 -19.91 9.02
C THR A 429 -31.74 -21.44 9.08
N ASP A 430 -32.31 -22.13 8.08
CA ASP A 430 -32.44 -23.58 8.04
C ASP A 430 -31.33 -24.28 7.26
N CYS A 431 -30.26 -23.57 6.83
CA CYS A 431 -29.10 -24.16 6.12
C CYS A 431 -29.48 -24.94 4.84
N TYR A 432 -30.60 -24.61 4.21
CA TYR A 432 -30.99 -25.15 2.91
C TYR A 432 -31.35 -24.01 1.97
N THR A 433 -30.76 -24.02 0.79
CA THR A 433 -31.00 -22.97 -0.21
C THR A 433 -32.38 -23.18 -0.82
N THR A 434 -33.21 -22.13 -0.81
CA THR A 434 -34.57 -22.14 -1.41
C THR A 434 -34.63 -21.27 -2.66
N HIS A 435 -33.98 -20.12 -2.62
CA HIS A 435 -33.89 -19.20 -3.74
C HIS A 435 -32.44 -18.98 -4.14
N ARG A 436 -32.22 -18.80 -5.43
CA ARG A 436 -30.97 -18.33 -6.01
C ARG A 436 -31.06 -16.84 -6.29
N PHE A 437 -30.00 -16.12 -6.00
CA PHE A 437 -29.77 -14.76 -6.47
C PHE A 437 -28.85 -14.82 -7.68
N THR A 438 -29.39 -14.46 -8.83
CA THR A 438 -28.62 -14.39 -10.10
C THR A 438 -28.27 -12.95 -10.41
N PHE A 439 -26.99 -12.67 -10.67
CA PHE A 439 -26.54 -11.34 -11.03
C PHE A 439 -27.33 -10.82 -12.24
N SER A 440 -27.86 -9.60 -12.12
CA SER A 440 -28.67 -8.97 -13.16
C SER A 440 -27.90 -7.84 -13.84
N ASN A 441 -27.46 -6.85 -13.05
CA ASN A 441 -26.70 -5.72 -13.55
C ASN A 441 -26.06 -4.91 -12.42
N TRP A 442 -24.99 -4.18 -12.74
CA TRP A 442 -24.45 -3.10 -11.91
C TRP A 442 -25.33 -1.84 -11.95
N GLU A 443 -25.05 -0.86 -11.10
CA GLU A 443 -25.81 0.39 -11.03
C GLU A 443 -25.76 1.24 -12.30
N ASP A 444 -24.75 1.02 -13.15
CA ASP A 444 -24.62 1.62 -14.48
C ASP A 444 -25.36 0.85 -15.58
N ASN A 445 -26.14 -0.17 -15.22
CA ASN A 445 -26.84 -1.11 -16.09
C ASN A 445 -25.94 -2.08 -16.87
N SER A 446 -24.65 -2.18 -16.54
CA SER A 446 -23.78 -3.22 -17.09
C SER A 446 -24.25 -4.60 -16.64
N THR A 447 -24.52 -5.48 -17.59
CA THR A 447 -24.91 -6.89 -17.36
C THR A 447 -23.72 -7.83 -17.28
N ASN A 448 -22.48 -7.32 -17.40
CA ASN A 448 -21.28 -8.11 -17.19
C ASN A 448 -20.97 -8.18 -15.68
N ALA A 449 -21.01 -9.38 -15.10
CA ALA A 449 -20.68 -9.59 -13.69
C ALA A 449 -19.21 -9.27 -13.38
N HIS A 450 -18.31 -9.32 -14.37
CA HIS A 450 -16.94 -8.83 -14.25
C HIS A 450 -16.91 -7.33 -14.57
N ARG A 451 -16.47 -6.53 -13.61
CA ARG A 451 -16.40 -5.08 -13.70
C ARG A 451 -14.99 -4.58 -13.50
N ASN A 452 -14.47 -3.88 -14.51
CA ASN A 452 -13.21 -3.16 -14.37
C ASN A 452 -13.48 -1.84 -13.65
N ILE A 453 -12.72 -1.59 -12.59
CA ILE A 453 -12.79 -0.36 -11.80
C ILE A 453 -11.40 0.25 -11.68
N THR A 454 -11.35 1.54 -11.35
CA THR A 454 -10.13 2.22 -10.90
C THR A 454 -10.37 2.69 -9.47
N VAL A 455 -9.57 2.18 -8.54
CA VAL A 455 -9.60 2.53 -7.11
C VAL A 455 -8.60 3.67 -6.88
N GLN A 456 -9.08 4.90 -6.77
CA GLN A 456 -8.25 6.07 -6.41
C GLN A 456 -8.57 6.62 -5.02
N SER A 457 -9.79 6.33 -4.55
CA SER A 457 -10.33 6.71 -3.25
C SER A 457 -11.39 5.69 -2.83
N ASN A 458 -12.06 5.94 -1.70
CA ASN A 458 -13.11 5.03 -1.23
C ASN A 458 -14.20 4.91 -2.30
N LEU A 459 -14.60 3.67 -2.62
CA LEU A 459 -15.51 3.35 -3.70
C LEU A 459 -16.65 2.46 -3.21
N SER A 460 -17.87 2.78 -3.65
CA SER A 460 -19.05 1.93 -3.44
C SER A 460 -19.62 1.53 -4.79
N LEU A 461 -19.81 0.23 -4.99
CA LEU A 461 -20.45 -0.36 -6.16
C LEU A 461 -21.76 -1.00 -5.74
N SER A 462 -22.75 -1.08 -6.63
CA SER A 462 -24.05 -1.69 -6.32
C SER A 462 -24.44 -2.69 -7.39
N ALA A 463 -24.47 -3.97 -7.02
CA ALA A 463 -24.93 -5.06 -7.85
C ALA A 463 -26.42 -5.38 -7.57
N ASN A 464 -27.20 -5.53 -8.64
CA ASN A 464 -28.59 -5.95 -8.58
C ASN A 464 -28.71 -7.43 -8.96
N PHE A 465 -29.56 -8.15 -8.24
CA PHE A 465 -29.80 -9.58 -8.41
C PHE A 465 -31.28 -9.87 -8.65
N THR A 466 -31.53 -10.96 -9.37
CA THR A 466 -32.86 -11.56 -9.52
C THR A 466 -32.95 -12.77 -8.60
N LYS A 467 -33.86 -12.69 -7.63
CA LYS A 467 -34.26 -13.79 -6.75
C LYS A 467 -35.21 -14.72 -7.51
N LYS A 468 -34.84 -16.00 -7.64
CA LYS A 468 -35.67 -17.07 -8.23
C LYS A 468 -35.73 -18.26 -7.27
N TYR A 469 -36.91 -18.85 -7.09
CA TYR A 469 -37.06 -20.13 -6.38
C TYR A 469 -36.58 -21.26 -7.29
N CYS A 470 -35.50 -21.94 -6.90
CA CYS A 470 -34.91 -23.05 -7.66
C CYS A 470 -33.91 -23.85 -6.81
N PRO A 471 -34.35 -24.51 -5.73
CA PRO A 471 -33.44 -25.22 -4.83
C PRO A 471 -32.60 -26.26 -5.58
N ALA A 472 -31.29 -26.27 -5.32
CA ALA A 472 -30.30 -27.17 -5.92
C ALA A 472 -30.06 -27.08 -7.45
N ASP A 473 -30.67 -26.13 -8.15
CA ASP A 473 -30.32 -25.77 -9.54
C ASP A 473 -29.05 -24.89 -9.54
N VAL A 474 -27.89 -25.51 -9.32
CA VAL A 474 -26.59 -24.84 -9.14
C VAL A 474 -26.10 -24.18 -10.41
N ASN A 475 -26.55 -24.64 -11.59
CA ASN A 475 -26.15 -24.05 -12.86
C ASN A 475 -27.14 -22.98 -13.38
N GLY A 476 -28.40 -23.00 -12.92
CA GLY A 476 -29.40 -21.96 -13.16
C GLY A 476 -30.22 -22.19 -14.44
N ASP A 477 -30.18 -23.40 -15.02
CA ASP A 477 -30.90 -23.75 -16.25
C ASP A 477 -32.36 -24.15 -16.02
N SER A 478 -32.87 -23.93 -14.80
CA SER A 478 -34.24 -24.17 -14.38
C SER A 478 -34.61 -25.65 -14.24
N LYS A 479 -33.60 -26.52 -14.12
CA LYS A 479 -33.76 -27.96 -13.89
C LYS A 479 -32.71 -28.42 -12.90
N VAL A 480 -33.01 -29.48 -12.16
CA VAL A 480 -32.00 -30.17 -11.35
C VAL A 480 -31.68 -31.47 -12.06
N ASP A 481 -30.56 -31.51 -12.78
CA ASP A 481 -30.13 -32.68 -13.53
C ASP A 481 -28.70 -33.12 -13.17
N ILE A 482 -28.11 -33.99 -14.00
CA ILE A 482 -26.80 -34.56 -13.72
C ILE A 482 -25.69 -33.51 -13.76
N LYS A 483 -25.89 -32.39 -14.47
CA LYS A 483 -24.94 -31.28 -14.53
C LYS A 483 -24.83 -30.57 -13.19
N ASP A 484 -25.95 -30.43 -12.47
CA ASP A 484 -25.95 -29.80 -11.15
C ASP A 484 -25.17 -30.63 -10.15
N ILE A 485 -25.49 -31.94 -10.09
CA ILE A 485 -24.76 -32.89 -9.24
C ILE A 485 -23.28 -32.94 -9.64
N ALA A 486 -22.97 -32.95 -10.94
CA ALA A 486 -21.58 -32.98 -11.42
C ALA A 486 -20.81 -31.69 -11.05
N MET A 487 -21.46 -30.53 -11.06
CA MET A 487 -20.85 -29.27 -10.66
C MET A 487 -20.49 -29.27 -9.17
N VAL A 488 -21.41 -29.73 -8.30
CA VAL A 488 -21.13 -29.89 -6.86
C VAL A 488 -20.02 -30.90 -6.63
N ALA A 489 -20.12 -32.08 -7.26
CA ALA A 489 -19.16 -33.16 -7.08
C ALA A 489 -17.75 -32.79 -7.58
N LYS A 490 -17.64 -31.93 -8.61
CA LYS A 490 -16.36 -31.42 -9.10
C LYS A 490 -15.60 -30.62 -8.02
N LEU A 491 -16.33 -29.95 -7.13
CA LEU A 491 -15.78 -29.10 -6.08
C LEU A 491 -15.80 -29.79 -4.71
N PHE A 492 -16.01 -31.11 -4.66
CA PHE A 492 -16.05 -31.85 -3.41
C PHE A 492 -14.74 -31.73 -2.62
N GLY A 493 -14.83 -31.37 -1.35
CA GLY A 493 -13.71 -31.17 -0.43
C GLY A 493 -13.18 -29.74 -0.38
N VAL A 494 -13.67 -28.84 -1.26
CA VAL A 494 -13.32 -27.43 -1.28
C VAL A 494 -14.01 -26.70 -0.14
N ASN A 495 -13.28 -25.85 0.57
CA ASN A 495 -13.76 -25.02 1.66
C ASN A 495 -13.74 -23.55 1.24
N ARG A 496 -14.58 -22.72 1.90
CA ARG A 496 -14.56 -21.29 1.64
C ARG A 496 -13.17 -20.71 1.92
N GLY A 497 -12.61 -20.02 0.93
CA GLY A 497 -11.25 -19.48 0.95
C GLY A 497 -10.27 -20.21 0.03
N ASP A 498 -10.58 -21.44 -0.37
CA ASP A 498 -9.78 -22.18 -1.36
C ASP A 498 -9.91 -21.53 -2.76
N LEU A 499 -8.86 -21.62 -3.59
CA LEU A 499 -8.81 -21.00 -4.92
C LEU A 499 -9.96 -21.45 -5.86
N ASP A 500 -10.43 -22.68 -5.70
CA ASP A 500 -11.51 -23.25 -6.52
C ASP A 500 -12.90 -23.09 -5.89
N TRP A 501 -13.03 -22.28 -4.83
CA TRP A 501 -14.31 -22.04 -4.15
C TRP A 501 -15.38 -21.47 -5.09
N ASP A 502 -16.58 -22.05 -5.04
CA ASP A 502 -17.78 -21.53 -5.70
C ASP A 502 -18.99 -21.78 -4.79
N SER A 503 -19.50 -20.73 -4.15
CA SER A 503 -20.62 -20.86 -3.21
C SER A 503 -21.92 -21.37 -3.85
N ARG A 504 -22.02 -21.42 -5.18
CA ARG A 504 -23.15 -22.09 -5.85
C ARG A 504 -23.18 -23.60 -5.55
N ALA A 505 -22.03 -24.20 -5.24
CA ALA A 505 -21.93 -25.62 -4.91
C ALA A 505 -22.06 -25.92 -3.40
N ASP A 506 -22.01 -24.91 -2.52
CA ASP A 506 -22.32 -25.00 -1.09
C ASP A 506 -23.84 -24.79 -0.87
N ILE A 507 -24.62 -25.81 -1.25
CA ILE A 507 -26.08 -25.79 -1.26
C ILE A 507 -26.65 -25.93 0.17
N VAL A 508 -25.84 -26.37 1.13
CA VAL A 508 -26.24 -26.37 2.55
C VAL A 508 -25.68 -25.17 3.34
N CYS A 509 -24.97 -24.26 2.67
CA CYS A 509 -24.44 -23.02 3.24
C CYS A 509 -23.57 -23.21 4.49
N ASP A 510 -22.82 -24.32 4.59
CA ASP A 510 -21.98 -24.64 5.75
C ASP A 510 -20.48 -24.32 5.53
N ASN A 511 -20.18 -23.56 4.46
CA ASN A 511 -18.86 -23.13 4.01
C ASN A 511 -17.94 -24.29 3.58
N LYS A 512 -18.52 -25.46 3.29
CA LYS A 512 -17.83 -26.65 2.82
C LYS A 512 -18.64 -27.27 1.71
N ILE A 513 -17.97 -27.67 0.64
CA ILE A 513 -18.62 -28.42 -0.43
C ILE A 513 -18.35 -29.90 -0.15
N ASP A 514 -19.32 -30.60 0.43
CA ASP A 514 -19.16 -31.98 0.88
C ASP A 514 -20.32 -32.89 0.47
N ILE A 515 -20.42 -34.04 1.15
CA ILE A 515 -21.43 -35.05 0.84
C ILE A 515 -22.86 -34.56 1.11
N LYS A 516 -23.04 -33.57 1.99
CA LYS A 516 -24.34 -32.98 2.28
C LYS A 516 -24.86 -32.21 1.08
N ASP A 517 -24.01 -31.44 0.40
CA ASP A 517 -24.38 -30.69 -0.81
C ASP A 517 -24.76 -31.65 -1.93
N VAL A 518 -23.93 -32.66 -2.17
CA VAL A 518 -24.19 -33.69 -3.19
C VAL A 518 -25.49 -34.43 -2.88
N ALA A 519 -25.73 -34.80 -1.62
CA ALA A 519 -26.94 -35.49 -1.20
C ALA A 519 -28.17 -34.62 -1.36
N TYR A 520 -28.08 -33.32 -1.02
CA TYR A 520 -29.18 -32.39 -1.18
C TYR A 520 -29.53 -32.17 -2.65
N ALA A 521 -28.53 -31.92 -3.52
CA ALA A 521 -28.75 -31.85 -4.98
C ALA A 521 -29.37 -33.13 -5.54
N SER A 522 -28.87 -34.29 -5.10
CA SER A 522 -29.40 -35.59 -5.52
C SER A 522 -30.85 -35.80 -5.08
N SER A 523 -31.25 -35.28 -3.92
CA SER A 523 -32.63 -35.38 -3.42
C SER A 523 -33.63 -34.57 -4.24
N LYS A 524 -33.14 -33.58 -5.00
CA LYS A 524 -33.90 -32.67 -5.87
C LYS A 524 -33.85 -33.06 -7.35
N PHE A 525 -33.13 -34.12 -7.69
CA PHE A 525 -32.95 -34.55 -9.08
C PHE A 525 -34.28 -34.78 -9.80
N GLY A 526 -34.42 -34.18 -10.98
CA GLY A 526 -35.61 -34.25 -11.82
C GLY A 526 -36.64 -33.13 -11.58
N GLU A 527 -36.43 -32.24 -10.60
CA GLU A 527 -37.26 -31.05 -10.41
C GLU A 527 -37.01 -30.01 -11.53
N ILE A 528 -38.04 -29.20 -11.85
CA ILE A 528 -38.05 -28.16 -12.90
C ILE A 528 -38.73 -26.90 -12.34
N TYR A 529 -38.17 -25.71 -12.57
CA TYR A 529 -38.60 -24.44 -11.92
C TYR A 529 -38.96 -23.28 -12.84
#